data_AF-A0A1Q7VC43-F1
#
_entry.id   AF-A0A1Q7VC43-F1
#
_cell.length_a   1.000
_cell.length_b   1.000
_cell.length_c   1.000
_cell.angle_alpha   90.00
_cell.angle_beta   90.00
_cell.angle_gamma   90.00
#
_symmetry.space_group_name_H-M   'P 1'
#
loop_
_entity.id
_entity.type
_entity.pdbx_description
1 polymer ?
#
loop_
_entity_poly.entity_id
_entity_poly.type
_entity_poly.pdbx_seq_one_letter_code
_entity_poly.pdbx_strand_id
1 'polypeptide(L)'
;MVGNGAAFQQVILRAAAFAGSEAPVLLTGETGTGKELCARVVHLMSKRQHGPFIPVECGAVPEHLFENEVFGHARGAFTDAHADQKGLVALAHGGTLFLDEVDALSTSLQAKILRLLQERTYRPLGCEQFRNSNVRTIAATNSNLERLVREKRFREDLFFRLNVLRVHLPALRQRPEDIALLARHFVEEICSTADLPKKVLSPASIRKLETHHWPGNVRELYNTLHRAVVCTPGTQIASAQIDFCCFDVPAEASRVSFRGAKLQAIQNFEREYVRNLLEEYDGNITRAARAAGKDRRAFGRLAKKYGFPQRSS
;
A
#
# COMPACT_ATOMS: atom_id res chain seq x y z
N MET A 1 3.89 14.60 -8.29
CA MET A 1 2.73 13.77 -7.91
C MET A 1 1.67 13.93 -8.99
N VAL A 2 1.05 12.84 -9.45
CA VAL A 2 0.06 12.85 -10.54
C VAL A 2 -1.27 12.32 -10.00
N GLY A 3 -2.36 13.04 -10.26
CA GLY A 3 -3.71 12.67 -9.85
C GLY A 3 -4.67 13.87 -9.87
N ASN A 4 -5.89 13.64 -10.35
CA ASN A 4 -6.97 14.62 -10.44
C ASN A 4 -8.14 14.32 -9.49
N GLY A 5 -8.15 13.14 -8.86
CA GLY A 5 -9.20 12.73 -7.93
C GLY A 5 -9.32 13.70 -6.76
N ALA A 6 -10.56 14.05 -6.37
CA ALA A 6 -10.83 15.03 -5.32
C ALA A 6 -10.15 14.66 -3.98
N ALA A 7 -10.12 13.37 -3.64
CA ALA A 7 -9.42 12.86 -2.45
C ALA A 7 -7.91 13.13 -2.50
N PHE A 8 -7.29 13.00 -3.67
CA PHE A 8 -5.87 13.26 -3.85
C PHE A 8 -5.55 14.76 -3.89
N GLN A 9 -6.41 15.58 -4.48
CA GLN A 9 -6.28 17.04 -4.43
C GLN A 9 -6.31 17.56 -2.99
N GLN A 10 -7.18 17.01 -2.13
CA GLN A 10 -7.19 17.35 -0.70
C GLN A 10 -5.86 16.99 -0.01
N VAL A 11 -5.25 15.85 -0.37
CA VAL A 11 -3.93 15.46 0.12
C VAL A 11 -2.86 16.49 -0.27
N ILE A 12 -2.84 16.92 -1.54
CA ILE A 12 -1.89 17.92 -2.03
C ILE A 12 -2.08 19.26 -1.29
N LEU A 13 -3.31 19.72 -1.13
CA LEU A 13 -3.61 20.97 -0.43
C LEU A 13 -3.18 20.93 1.03
N ARG A 14 -3.43 19.82 1.74
CA ARG A 14 -2.96 19.63 3.12
C ARG A 14 -1.43 19.56 3.20
N ALA A 15 -0.80 18.79 2.31
CA ALA A 15 0.65 18.69 2.24
C ALA A 15 1.31 20.06 2.02
N ALA A 16 0.74 20.88 1.13
CA ALA A 16 1.18 22.25 0.88
C ALA A 16 1.02 23.15 2.12
N ALA A 17 -0.14 23.11 2.78
CA ALA A 17 -0.37 23.87 4.01
C ALA A 17 0.61 23.46 5.13
N PHE A 18 0.91 22.17 5.25
CA PHE A 18 1.82 21.65 6.27
C PHE A 18 3.28 21.95 5.95
N ALA A 19 3.64 22.13 4.68
CA ALA A 19 5.00 22.48 4.27
C ALA A 19 5.49 23.82 4.87
N GLY A 20 4.58 24.75 5.14
CA GLY A 20 4.90 26.03 5.80
C GLY A 20 5.23 25.91 7.31
N SER A 21 4.94 24.77 7.93
CA SER A 21 5.16 24.51 9.35
C SER A 21 6.40 23.65 9.61
N GLU A 22 7.12 23.96 10.69
CA GLU A 22 8.24 23.16 11.20
C GLU A 22 7.78 21.95 12.06
N ALA A 23 6.47 21.81 12.30
CA ALA A 23 5.94 20.70 13.07
C ALA A 23 6.12 19.35 12.34
N PRO A 24 6.22 18.23 13.10
CA PRO A 24 6.27 16.89 12.51
C PRO A 24 5.03 16.58 11.67
N VAL A 25 5.24 15.93 10.53
CA VAL A 25 4.16 15.48 9.63
C VAL A 25 4.11 13.96 9.63
N LEU A 26 2.94 13.38 9.92
CA LEU A 26 2.68 11.95 9.85
C LEU A 26 1.88 11.61 8.59
N LEU A 27 2.49 10.83 7.70
CA LEU A 27 1.89 10.29 6.50
C LEU A 27 1.35 8.89 6.77
N THR A 28 0.04 8.70 6.66
CA THR A 28 -0.59 7.39 6.87
C THR A 28 -1.20 6.88 5.57
N GLY A 29 -1.02 5.61 5.26
CA GLY A 29 -1.64 5.02 4.07
C GLY A 29 -1.00 3.69 3.72
N GLU A 30 -1.70 2.89 2.94
CA GLU A 30 -1.24 1.55 2.56
C GLU A 30 0.12 1.57 1.86
N THR A 31 0.80 0.42 1.87
CA THR A 31 2.04 0.23 1.12
C THR A 31 1.80 0.51 -0.36
N GLY A 32 2.74 1.21 -1.01
CA GLY A 32 2.65 1.52 -2.44
C GLY A 32 1.72 2.69 -2.79
N THR A 33 1.20 3.46 -1.84
CA THR A 33 0.39 4.67 -2.12
C THR A 33 1.21 5.91 -2.52
N GLY A 34 2.54 5.88 -2.34
CA GLY A 34 3.43 6.99 -2.67
C GLY A 34 3.76 7.93 -1.50
N LYS A 35 3.83 7.39 -0.27
CA LYS A 35 4.16 8.17 0.95
C LYS A 35 5.51 8.92 0.83
N GLU A 36 6.54 8.27 0.30
CA GLU A 36 7.85 8.91 0.09
C GLU A 36 7.76 10.11 -0.88
N LEU A 37 7.03 9.97 -2.00
CA LEU A 37 6.80 11.07 -2.94
C LEU A 37 6.07 12.24 -2.27
N CYS A 38 5.07 11.95 -1.43
CA CYS A 38 4.38 12.97 -0.64
C CYS A 38 5.33 13.66 0.34
N ALA A 39 6.19 12.92 1.05
CA ALA A 39 7.21 13.47 1.95
C ALA A 39 8.19 14.39 1.21
N ARG A 40 8.64 13.99 0.02
CA ARG A 40 9.52 14.82 -0.83
C ARG A 40 8.82 16.12 -1.25
N VAL A 41 7.54 16.07 -1.62
CA VAL A 41 6.78 17.29 -1.95
C VAL A 41 6.65 18.20 -0.72
N VAL A 42 6.33 17.65 0.46
CA VAL A 42 6.26 18.43 1.71
C VAL A 42 7.61 19.09 2.05
N HIS A 43 8.72 18.42 1.75
CA HIS A 43 10.06 18.98 1.92
C HIS A 43 10.35 20.11 0.91
N LEU A 44 10.12 19.85 -0.39
CA LEU A 44 10.36 20.80 -1.49
C LEU A 44 9.52 22.07 -1.37
N MET A 45 8.34 22.01 -0.76
CA MET A 45 7.48 23.16 -0.52
C MET A 45 7.77 23.89 0.82
N SER A 46 8.77 23.44 1.57
CA SER A 46 9.07 23.98 2.90
C SER A 46 10.18 25.01 2.90
N LYS A 47 10.35 25.71 4.03
CA LYS A 47 11.48 26.63 4.25
C LYS A 47 12.84 25.94 4.16
N ARG A 48 12.87 24.60 4.28
CA ARG A 48 14.08 23.76 4.23
C ARG A 48 14.30 23.10 2.87
N GLN A 49 13.65 23.58 1.79
CA GLN A 49 13.76 23.01 0.44
C GLN A 49 15.20 22.93 -0.11
N HIS A 50 16.10 23.81 0.36
CA HIS A 50 17.52 23.80 -0.04
C HIS A 50 18.39 22.95 0.89
N GLY A 51 17.84 22.44 1.98
CA GLY A 51 18.52 21.56 2.91
C GLY A 51 18.47 20.09 2.47
N PRO A 52 19.23 19.21 3.12
CA PRO A 52 19.22 17.78 2.79
C PRO A 52 17.87 17.13 3.10
N PHE A 53 17.43 16.22 2.23
CA PHE A 53 16.33 15.29 2.50
C PHE A 53 16.91 13.90 2.70
N ILE A 54 16.90 13.39 3.93
CA ILE A 54 17.48 12.11 4.28
C ILE A 54 16.36 11.11 4.61
N PRO A 55 16.08 10.13 3.73
CA PRO A 55 15.18 9.04 4.02
C PRO A 55 15.85 7.99 4.92
N VAL A 56 15.07 7.40 5.82
CA VAL A 56 15.47 6.34 6.75
C VAL A 56 14.36 5.30 6.77
N GLU A 57 14.69 4.06 6.43
CA GLU A 57 13.77 2.93 6.47
C GLU A 57 13.86 2.23 7.83
N CYS A 58 12.83 2.35 8.67
CA CYS A 58 12.86 1.83 10.04
C CYS A 58 12.70 0.30 10.12
N GLY A 59 12.19 -0.35 9.08
CA GLY A 59 11.93 -1.81 9.06
C GLY A 59 13.03 -2.66 8.40
N ALA A 60 13.99 -2.06 7.70
CA ALA A 60 14.90 -2.80 6.81
C ALA A 60 16.15 -3.37 7.51
N VAL A 61 16.49 -2.90 8.72
CA VAL A 61 17.81 -3.09 9.33
C VAL A 61 17.70 -3.57 10.79
N PRO A 62 18.56 -4.49 11.25
CA PRO A 62 18.64 -4.88 12.66
C PRO A 62 18.86 -3.68 13.59
N GLU A 63 18.31 -3.73 14.81
CA GLU A 63 18.29 -2.60 15.75
C GLU A 63 19.66 -1.93 15.98
N HIS A 64 20.72 -2.70 16.21
CA HIS A 64 22.07 -2.18 16.41
C HIS A 64 22.59 -1.40 15.18
N LEU A 65 22.35 -1.95 13.98
CA LEU A 65 22.79 -1.34 12.74
C LEU A 65 21.97 -0.08 12.43
N PHE A 66 20.66 -0.12 12.71
CA PHE A 66 19.80 1.06 12.62
C PHE A 66 20.30 2.18 13.54
N GLU A 67 20.61 1.87 14.80
CA GLU A 67 21.11 2.86 15.74
C GLU A 67 22.42 3.49 15.25
N ASN A 68 23.34 2.65 14.76
CA ASN A 68 24.61 3.10 14.23
C ASN A 68 24.44 3.99 12.97
N GLU A 69 23.58 3.61 12.04
CA GLU A 69 23.33 4.40 10.83
C GLU A 69 22.64 5.72 11.16
N VAL A 70 21.58 5.70 11.98
CA VAL A 70 20.78 6.90 12.27
C VAL A 70 21.54 7.91 13.14
N PHE A 71 22.18 7.45 14.22
CA PHE A 71 22.81 8.33 15.20
C PHE A 71 24.32 8.44 15.07
N GLY A 72 24.97 7.52 14.35
CA GLY A 72 26.41 7.44 14.22
C GLY A 72 27.08 6.83 15.45
N HIS A 73 28.40 6.70 15.37
CA HIS A 73 29.22 6.20 16.46
C HIS A 73 30.49 7.03 16.65
N ALA A 74 31.00 7.02 17.88
CA ALA A 74 32.35 7.43 18.18
C ALA A 74 33.32 6.25 18.02
N ARG A 75 34.59 6.55 17.77
CA ARG A 75 35.68 5.57 17.75
C ARG A 75 35.69 4.76 19.04
N GLY A 76 35.78 3.43 18.91
CA GLY A 76 35.78 2.51 20.04
C GLY A 76 34.40 2.19 20.63
N ALA A 77 33.30 2.59 19.97
CA ALA A 77 31.95 2.23 20.41
C ALA A 77 31.65 0.72 20.36
N PHE A 78 32.28 -0.02 19.43
CA PHE A 78 32.23 -1.47 19.29
C PHE A 78 33.53 -1.99 18.67
N THR A 79 33.72 -3.32 18.60
CA THR A 79 35.00 -3.96 18.22
C THR A 79 35.57 -3.50 16.88
N ASP A 80 34.72 -3.18 15.90
CA ASP A 80 35.12 -2.73 14.55
C ASP A 80 35.03 -1.20 14.36
N ALA A 81 34.77 -0.43 15.41
CA ALA A 81 34.61 1.03 15.35
C ALA A 81 35.97 1.77 15.30
N HIS A 82 36.66 1.68 14.16
CA HIS A 82 38.00 2.24 13.99
C HIS A 82 38.05 3.78 13.88
N ALA A 83 36.95 4.42 13.47
CA ALA A 83 36.85 5.87 13.29
C ALA A 83 35.48 6.39 13.73
N ASP A 84 35.35 7.73 13.87
CA ASP A 84 34.05 8.36 14.11
C ASP A 84 33.22 8.34 12.82
N GLN A 85 31.94 7.95 12.91
CA GLN A 85 31.00 8.01 11.80
C GLN A 85 29.83 8.94 12.13
N LYS A 86 29.55 9.89 11.23
CA LYS A 86 28.35 10.73 11.32
C LYS A 86 27.12 9.91 10.95
N GLY A 87 26.09 9.93 11.80
CA GLY A 87 24.81 9.30 11.49
C GLY A 87 23.92 10.14 10.56
N LEU A 88 22.85 9.53 10.05
CA LEU A 88 21.87 10.14 9.16
C LEU A 88 21.22 11.40 9.77
N VAL A 89 21.00 11.45 11.09
CA VAL A 89 20.50 12.65 11.78
C VAL A 89 21.46 13.82 11.62
N ALA A 90 22.77 13.57 11.70
CA ALA A 90 23.79 14.59 11.54
C ALA A 90 23.83 15.10 10.09
N LEU A 91 23.67 14.18 9.12
CA LEU A 91 23.62 14.51 7.69
C LEU A 91 22.35 15.27 7.31
N ALA A 92 21.25 15.06 8.03
CA ALA A 92 19.99 15.77 7.84
C ALA A 92 19.97 17.18 8.46
N HIS A 93 21.04 17.61 9.12
CA HIS A 93 21.09 18.89 9.83
C HIS A 93 20.75 20.08 8.91
N GLY A 94 19.82 20.94 9.36
CA GLY A 94 19.29 22.06 8.57
C GLY A 94 18.26 21.65 7.50
N GLY A 95 18.03 20.35 7.32
CA GLY A 95 17.12 19.78 6.35
C GLY A 95 15.97 19.01 6.98
N THR A 96 15.58 17.92 6.34
CA THR A 96 14.44 17.07 6.71
C THR A 96 14.88 15.60 6.82
N LEU A 97 14.52 14.97 7.93
CA LEU A 97 14.64 13.54 8.17
C LEU A 97 13.30 12.89 7.87
N PHE A 98 13.25 11.97 6.90
CA PHE A 98 12.07 11.19 6.58
C PHE A 98 12.21 9.79 7.17
N LEU A 99 11.32 9.42 8.07
CA LEU A 99 11.27 8.10 8.71
C LEU A 99 10.15 7.29 8.06
N ASP A 100 10.47 6.31 7.22
CA ASP A 100 9.48 5.39 6.65
C ASP A 100 9.32 4.14 7.54
N GLU A 101 8.11 3.58 7.53
CA GLU A 101 7.73 2.42 8.34
C GLU A 101 8.01 2.58 9.85
N VAL A 102 7.64 3.74 10.43
CA VAL A 102 7.92 4.02 11.86
C VAL A 102 7.27 3.03 12.83
N ASP A 103 6.25 2.30 12.39
CA ASP A 103 5.61 1.22 13.14
C ASP A 103 6.51 -0.01 13.34
N ALA A 104 7.58 -0.16 12.55
CA ALA A 104 8.56 -1.24 12.69
C ALA A 104 9.61 -0.98 13.79
N LEU A 105 9.67 0.22 14.35
CA LEU A 105 10.64 0.57 15.40
C LEU A 105 10.43 -0.25 16.68
N SER A 106 11.52 -0.80 17.24
CA SER A 106 11.51 -1.41 18.57
C SER A 106 11.30 -0.36 19.68
N THR A 107 10.83 -0.78 20.85
CA THR A 107 10.52 0.13 21.98
C THR A 107 11.72 0.99 22.42
N SER A 108 12.93 0.43 22.34
CA SER A 108 14.19 1.12 22.62
C SER A 108 14.48 2.22 21.58
N LEU A 109 14.31 1.92 20.30
CA LEU A 109 14.46 2.92 19.23
C LEU A 109 13.38 4.00 19.28
N GLN A 110 12.15 3.64 19.64
CA GLN A 110 11.06 4.61 19.86
C GLN A 110 11.44 5.64 20.93
N ALA A 111 12.11 5.24 22.02
CA ALA A 111 12.59 6.18 23.04
C ALA A 111 13.65 7.16 22.51
N LYS A 112 14.55 6.68 21.63
CA LYS A 112 15.60 7.52 21.01
C LYS A 112 15.02 8.51 20.00
N ILE A 113 14.06 8.07 19.18
CA ILE A 113 13.33 8.95 18.25
C ILE A 113 12.48 9.97 19.00
N LEU A 114 11.84 9.60 20.11
CA LEU A 114 11.11 10.55 20.95
C LEU A 114 12.04 11.66 21.45
N ARG A 115 13.24 11.31 21.92
CA ARG A 115 14.23 12.29 22.38
C ARG A 115 14.67 13.23 21.26
N LEU A 116 14.92 12.69 20.07
CA LEU A 116 15.22 13.47 18.87
C LEU A 116 14.12 14.50 18.57
N LEU A 117 12.86 14.12 18.67
CA LEU A 117 11.71 14.99 18.37
C LEU A 117 11.42 16.01 19.47
N GLN A 118 11.54 15.61 20.74
CA GLN A 118 11.13 16.41 21.89
C GLN A 118 12.26 17.31 22.39
N GLU A 119 13.45 16.75 22.60
CA GLU A 119 14.61 17.49 23.13
C GLU A 119 15.46 18.12 22.03
N ARG A 120 15.24 17.74 20.76
CA ARG A 120 16.10 18.12 19.63
C ARG A 120 17.56 17.76 19.88
N THR A 121 17.78 16.62 20.55
CA THR A 121 19.10 16.08 20.80
C THR A 121 19.14 14.58 20.51
N TYR A 122 20.34 14.11 20.18
CA TYR A 122 20.62 12.68 20.01
C TYR A 122 22.01 12.35 20.52
N ARG A 123 22.28 11.07 20.77
CA ARG A 123 23.55 10.59 21.30
C ARG A 123 24.13 9.55 20.36
N PRO A 124 25.30 9.79 19.74
CA PRO A 124 26.02 8.76 19.00
C PRO A 124 26.40 7.58 19.90
N LEU A 125 26.47 6.38 19.34
CA LEU A 125 26.96 5.19 20.02
C LEU A 125 28.36 5.43 20.60
N GLY A 126 28.57 5.01 21.85
CA GLY A 126 29.86 5.15 22.56
C GLY A 126 30.25 6.57 22.95
N CYS A 127 29.47 7.60 22.61
CA CYS A 127 29.72 8.97 23.05
C CYS A 127 29.01 9.22 24.40
N GLU A 128 29.55 10.06 25.29
CA GLU A 128 28.86 10.48 26.52
C GLU A 128 27.97 11.71 26.33
N GLN A 129 28.28 12.54 25.33
CA GLN A 129 27.66 13.83 25.12
C GLN A 129 26.51 13.76 24.12
N PHE A 130 25.44 14.49 24.42
CA PHE A 130 24.35 14.73 23.48
C PHE A 130 24.76 15.78 22.43
N ARG A 131 24.28 15.59 21.21
CA ARG A 131 24.44 16.53 20.09
C ARG A 131 23.07 17.11 19.74
N ASN A 132 23.04 18.39 19.38
CA ASN A 132 21.82 19.05 18.93
C ASN A 132 21.45 18.59 17.51
N SER A 133 20.16 18.32 17.29
CA SER A 133 19.58 18.03 15.99
C SER A 133 18.66 19.17 15.56
N ASN A 134 19.08 19.95 14.57
CA ASN A 134 18.19 20.88 13.87
C ASN A 134 17.61 20.21 12.62
N VAL A 135 16.69 19.26 12.79
CA VAL A 135 16.06 18.51 11.69
C VAL A 135 14.54 18.64 11.76
N ARG A 136 13.89 18.80 10.62
CA ARG A 136 12.44 18.65 10.49
C ARG A 136 12.14 17.18 10.29
N THR A 137 11.10 16.64 10.93
CA THR A 137 10.77 15.22 10.80
C THR A 137 9.48 15.01 10.01
N ILE A 138 9.52 14.11 9.04
CA ILE A 138 8.35 13.55 8.38
C ILE A 138 8.36 12.06 8.66
N ALA A 139 7.27 11.50 9.17
CA ALA A 139 7.13 10.08 9.44
C ALA A 139 6.10 9.47 8.50
N ALA A 140 6.28 8.21 8.13
CA ALA A 140 5.33 7.45 7.33
C ALA A 140 5.07 6.08 7.95
N THR A 141 3.83 5.61 7.81
CA THR A 141 3.41 4.29 8.28
C THR A 141 2.27 3.75 7.41
N ASN A 142 2.21 2.42 7.28
CA ASN A 142 1.10 1.68 6.68
C ASN A 142 0.18 1.04 7.73
N SER A 143 0.59 1.02 9.00
CA SER A 143 -0.15 0.45 10.11
C SER A 143 -1.03 1.48 10.83
N ASN A 144 -2.01 0.98 11.58
CA ASN A 144 -2.81 1.81 12.47
C ASN A 144 -2.05 2.01 13.80
N LEU A 145 -1.34 3.15 13.92
CA LEU A 145 -0.55 3.44 15.13
C LEU A 145 -1.43 3.50 16.38
N GLU A 146 -2.67 3.98 16.30
CA GLU A 146 -3.59 4.05 17.44
C GLU A 146 -3.89 2.66 18.01
N ARG A 147 -3.98 1.64 17.14
CA ARG A 147 -4.11 0.25 17.53
C ARG A 147 -2.82 -0.27 18.17
N LEU A 148 -1.65 0.03 17.58
CA LEU A 148 -0.36 -0.40 18.14
C LEU A 148 -0.08 0.23 19.52
N VAL A 149 -0.53 1.46 19.75
CA VAL A 149 -0.48 2.10 21.07
C VAL A 149 -1.35 1.36 22.08
N ARG A 150 -2.59 1.02 21.71
CA ARG A 150 -3.49 0.19 22.56
C ARG A 150 -2.91 -1.19 22.86
N GLU A 151 -2.19 -1.78 21.90
CA GLU A 151 -1.49 -3.05 22.04
C GLU A 151 -0.13 -2.93 22.80
N LYS A 152 0.25 -1.73 23.27
CA LYS A 152 1.54 -1.43 23.93
C LYS A 152 2.77 -1.78 23.08
N ARG A 153 2.61 -1.87 21.76
CA ARG A 153 3.70 -2.09 20.79
C ARG A 153 4.30 -0.77 20.30
N PHE A 154 3.57 0.33 20.46
CA PHE A 154 4.03 1.67 20.14
C PHE A 154 3.80 2.59 21.32
N ARG A 155 4.77 3.46 21.64
CA ARG A 155 4.64 4.37 22.78
C ARG A 155 3.65 5.50 22.48
N GLU A 156 2.81 5.78 23.47
CA GLU A 156 1.80 6.82 23.40
C GLU A 156 2.41 8.23 23.26
N ASP A 157 3.48 8.51 24.00
CA ASP A 157 4.19 9.79 23.96
C ASP A 157 4.81 10.08 22.58
N LEU A 158 5.45 9.09 21.96
CA LEU A 158 5.96 9.19 20.60
C LEU A 158 4.85 9.38 19.58
N PHE A 159 3.74 8.65 19.72
CA PHE A 159 2.59 8.79 18.83
C PHE A 159 2.06 10.23 18.83
N PHE A 160 1.85 10.83 20.00
CA PHE A 160 1.38 12.22 20.08
C PHE A 160 2.38 13.23 19.52
N ARG A 161 3.69 12.98 19.67
CA ARG A 161 4.75 13.83 19.09
C ARG A 161 4.84 13.75 17.57
N LEU A 162 4.55 12.59 16.98
CA LEU A 162 4.54 12.38 15.53
C LEU A 162 3.22 12.87 14.91
N ASN A 163 2.10 12.61 15.56
CA ASN A 163 0.75 12.87 15.05
C ASN A 163 0.30 14.33 15.30
N VAL A 164 1.15 15.29 14.95
CA VAL A 164 0.81 16.73 15.04
C VAL A 164 0.10 17.18 13.77
N LEU A 165 0.69 16.91 12.61
CA LEU A 165 0.09 17.19 11.29
C LEU A 165 -0.08 15.89 10.53
N ARG A 166 -1.32 15.43 10.34
CA ARG A 166 -1.61 14.13 9.70
C ARG A 166 -2.11 14.28 8.27
N VAL A 167 -1.47 13.56 7.35
CA VAL A 167 -1.93 13.41 5.96
C VAL A 167 -2.20 11.94 5.68
N HIS A 168 -3.44 11.61 5.37
CA HIS A 168 -3.80 10.26 4.95
C HIS A 168 -3.77 10.16 3.42
N LEU A 169 -2.92 9.29 2.88
CA LEU A 169 -2.91 8.96 1.46
C LEU A 169 -3.95 7.87 1.18
N PRO A 170 -4.96 8.15 0.32
CA PRO A 170 -5.97 7.16 -0.04
C PRO A 170 -5.36 6.04 -0.88
N ALA A 171 -5.91 4.84 -0.72
CA ALA A 171 -5.59 3.71 -1.58
C ALA A 171 -6.04 3.98 -3.02
N LEU A 172 -5.39 3.34 -4.00
CA LEU A 172 -5.68 3.56 -5.42
C LEU A 172 -7.14 3.22 -5.77
N ARG A 173 -7.71 2.20 -5.14
CA ARG A 173 -9.14 1.83 -5.26
C ARG A 173 -10.13 2.88 -4.76
N GLN A 174 -9.69 3.83 -3.94
CA GLN A 174 -10.51 4.95 -3.45
C GLN A 174 -10.45 6.17 -4.39
N ARG A 175 -9.65 6.09 -5.46
CA ARG A 175 -9.44 7.14 -6.47
C ARG A 175 -9.38 6.54 -7.88
N PRO A 176 -10.43 5.82 -8.32
CA PRO A 176 -10.41 5.15 -9.62
C PRO A 176 -10.20 6.14 -10.79
N GLU A 177 -10.60 7.40 -10.63
CA GLU A 177 -10.42 8.44 -11.66
C GLU A 177 -8.93 8.74 -11.95
N ASP A 178 -8.04 8.47 -11.00
CA ASP A 178 -6.60 8.65 -11.17
C ASP A 178 -5.95 7.51 -11.94
N ILE A 179 -6.56 6.33 -12.01
CA ILE A 179 -5.95 5.12 -12.57
C ILE A 179 -5.58 5.33 -14.04
N ALA A 180 -6.51 5.86 -14.85
CA ALA A 180 -6.27 6.11 -16.27
C ALA A 180 -5.15 7.14 -16.50
N LEU A 181 -5.10 8.20 -15.68
CA LEU A 181 -4.08 9.24 -15.78
C LEU A 181 -2.69 8.70 -15.38
N LEU A 182 -2.61 8.01 -14.24
CA LEU A 182 -1.40 7.37 -13.76
C LEU A 182 -0.88 6.34 -14.76
N ALA A 183 -1.78 5.53 -15.33
CA ALA A 183 -1.39 4.49 -16.27
C ALA A 183 -0.75 5.06 -17.54
N ARG A 184 -1.31 6.15 -18.09
CA ARG A 184 -0.71 6.83 -19.24
C ARG A 184 0.64 7.44 -18.91
N HIS A 185 0.75 8.08 -17.74
CA HIS A 185 2.00 8.67 -17.28
C HIS A 185 3.11 7.63 -17.14
N PHE A 186 2.84 6.50 -16.48
CA PHE A 186 3.83 5.44 -16.32
C PHE A 186 4.21 4.78 -17.64
N VAL A 187 3.27 4.55 -18.56
CA VAL A 187 3.62 4.01 -19.89
C VAL A 187 4.57 4.95 -20.63
N GLU A 188 4.33 6.25 -20.58
CA GLU A 188 5.21 7.25 -21.20
C GLU A 188 6.59 7.30 -20.53
N GLU A 189 6.64 7.30 -19.20
CA GLU A 189 7.87 7.26 -18.41
C GLU A 189 8.71 6.01 -18.70
N ILE A 190 8.08 4.83 -18.73
CA ILE A 190 8.74 3.55 -18.98
C ILE A 190 9.26 3.48 -20.42
N CYS A 191 8.47 3.92 -21.40
CA CYS A 191 8.93 3.99 -22.79
C CYS A 191 10.14 4.93 -22.93
N SER A 192 10.11 6.10 -22.30
CA SER A 192 11.21 7.07 -22.36
C SER A 192 12.48 6.55 -21.67
N THR A 193 12.34 5.82 -20.56
CA THR A 193 13.49 5.32 -19.79
C THR A 193 14.14 4.12 -20.47
N ALA A 194 13.35 3.28 -21.16
CA ALA A 194 13.82 2.10 -21.86
C ALA A 194 14.18 2.35 -23.34
N ASP A 195 14.15 3.61 -23.80
CA ASP A 195 14.34 4.02 -25.20
C ASP A 195 13.45 3.21 -26.19
N LEU A 196 12.20 2.98 -25.77
CA LEU A 196 11.21 2.25 -26.55
C LEU A 196 10.28 3.22 -27.30
N PRO A 197 9.76 2.84 -28.48
CA PRO A 197 8.75 3.63 -29.18
C PRO A 197 7.53 3.83 -28.28
N LYS A 198 6.95 5.04 -28.34
CA LYS A 198 5.78 5.42 -27.55
C LYS A 198 4.65 4.41 -27.74
N LYS A 199 4.19 3.83 -26.63
CA LYS A 199 3.05 2.91 -26.61
C LYS A 199 1.80 3.59 -26.05
N VAL A 200 0.63 3.09 -26.44
CA VAL A 200 -0.68 3.59 -26.01
C VAL A 200 -1.52 2.44 -25.47
N LEU A 201 -2.23 2.67 -24.38
CA LEU A 201 -3.17 1.71 -23.81
C LEU A 201 -4.46 1.67 -24.64
N SER A 202 -4.92 0.47 -25.00
CA SER A 202 -6.24 0.31 -25.63
C SER A 202 -7.38 0.70 -24.67
N PRO A 203 -8.57 1.09 -25.16
CA PRO A 203 -9.72 1.36 -24.28
C PRO A 203 -10.09 0.17 -23.38
N ALA A 204 -9.95 -1.06 -23.89
CA ALA A 204 -10.19 -2.28 -23.12
C ALA A 204 -9.16 -2.46 -21.99
N SER A 205 -7.90 -2.08 -22.24
CA SER A 205 -6.83 -2.08 -21.26
C SER A 205 -7.12 -1.13 -20.10
N ILE A 206 -7.54 0.10 -20.41
CA ILE A 206 -7.89 1.10 -19.39
C ILE A 206 -9.05 0.59 -18.52
N ARG A 207 -10.13 0.10 -19.13
CA ARG A 207 -11.26 -0.48 -18.37
C ARG A 207 -10.81 -1.62 -17.46
N LYS A 208 -9.95 -2.52 -17.95
CA LYS A 208 -9.40 -3.61 -17.15
C LYS A 208 -8.64 -3.09 -15.92
N LEU A 209 -7.81 -2.06 -16.09
CA LEU A 209 -7.07 -1.42 -14.99
C LEU A 209 -8.01 -0.74 -13.97
N GLU A 210 -9.05 -0.07 -14.43
CA GLU A 210 -10.03 0.62 -13.57
C GLU A 210 -10.87 -0.36 -12.71
N THR A 211 -11.11 -1.57 -13.20
CA THR A 211 -11.88 -2.60 -12.46
C THR A 211 -11.07 -3.36 -11.42
N HIS A 212 -9.73 -3.23 -11.41
CA HIS A 212 -8.87 -3.95 -10.49
C HIS A 212 -8.80 -3.28 -9.11
N HIS A 213 -8.65 -4.07 -8.04
CA HIS A 213 -8.67 -3.57 -6.65
C HIS A 213 -7.34 -2.96 -6.18
N TRP A 214 -6.24 -3.25 -6.89
CA TRP A 214 -4.90 -2.73 -6.62
C TRP A 214 -4.42 -2.88 -5.16
N PRO A 215 -4.30 -4.12 -4.63
CA PRO A 215 -3.79 -4.37 -3.28
C PRO A 215 -2.39 -3.78 -3.03
N GLY A 216 -1.53 -3.71 -4.06
CA GLY A 216 -0.21 -3.05 -4.00
C GLY A 216 -0.21 -1.61 -4.49
N ASN A 217 -1.38 -0.99 -4.64
CA ASN A 217 -1.58 0.41 -4.99
C ASN A 217 -0.78 0.83 -6.24
N VAL A 218 -0.11 1.99 -6.19
CA VAL A 218 0.61 2.58 -7.32
C VAL A 218 1.84 1.74 -7.70
N ARG A 219 2.50 1.10 -6.73
CA ARG A 219 3.65 0.23 -6.97
C ARG A 219 3.27 -0.98 -7.83
N GLU A 220 2.13 -1.61 -7.54
CA GLU A 220 1.61 -2.71 -8.34
C GLU A 220 1.19 -2.25 -9.74
N LEU A 221 0.52 -1.11 -9.85
CA LEU A 221 0.15 -0.52 -11.14
C LEU A 221 1.38 -0.28 -12.02
N TYR A 222 2.42 0.35 -11.48
CA TYR A 222 3.68 0.59 -12.18
C TYR A 222 4.31 -0.71 -12.68
N ASN A 223 4.46 -1.72 -11.81
CA ASN A 223 5.06 -3.01 -12.17
C ASN A 223 4.24 -3.75 -13.24
N THR A 224 2.91 -3.68 -13.16
CA THR A 224 2.00 -4.28 -14.13
C THR A 224 2.16 -3.65 -15.50
N LEU A 225 2.22 -2.31 -15.55
CA LEU A 225 2.43 -1.56 -16.79
C LEU A 225 3.83 -1.75 -17.35
N HIS A 226 4.85 -1.84 -16.51
CA HIS A 226 6.22 -2.12 -16.93
C HIS A 226 6.31 -3.44 -17.68
N ARG A 227 5.71 -4.51 -17.12
CA ARG A 227 5.62 -5.79 -17.83
C ARG A 227 4.84 -5.67 -19.13
N ALA A 228 3.68 -5.01 -19.10
CA ALA A 228 2.86 -4.85 -20.29
C ALA A 228 3.60 -4.11 -21.42
N VAL A 229 4.39 -3.08 -21.11
CA VAL A 229 5.21 -2.34 -22.08
C VAL A 229 6.27 -3.26 -22.70
N VAL A 230 7.01 -4.01 -21.87
CA VAL A 230 8.08 -4.90 -22.35
C VAL A 230 7.54 -6.07 -23.18
N CYS A 231 6.42 -6.66 -22.76
CA CYS A 231 5.80 -7.81 -23.45
C CYS A 231 4.99 -7.42 -24.70
N THR A 232 4.83 -6.12 -24.98
CA THR A 232 4.07 -5.65 -26.15
C THR A 232 5.01 -5.30 -27.29
N PRO A 233 5.07 -6.10 -28.38
CA PRO A 233 5.92 -5.78 -29.53
C PRO A 233 5.43 -4.54 -30.30
N GLY A 234 4.11 -4.31 -30.34
CA GLY A 234 3.48 -3.18 -31.07
C GLY A 234 3.40 -1.87 -30.29
N THR A 235 2.80 -0.85 -30.90
CA THR A 235 2.57 0.47 -30.28
C THR A 235 1.31 0.52 -29.41
N GLN A 236 0.47 -0.52 -29.42
CA GLN A 236 -0.75 -0.58 -28.63
C GLN A 236 -0.69 -1.74 -27.63
N ILE A 237 -0.93 -1.42 -26.36
CA ILE A 237 -1.05 -2.39 -25.27
C ILE A 237 -2.52 -2.79 -25.15
N ALA A 238 -2.83 -4.01 -25.57
CA ALA A 238 -4.13 -4.67 -25.46
C ALA A 238 -4.37 -5.26 -24.06
N SER A 239 -5.64 -5.54 -23.74
CA SER A 239 -6.05 -6.01 -22.41
C SER A 239 -5.45 -7.38 -22.05
N ALA A 240 -5.08 -8.19 -23.05
CA ALA A 240 -4.43 -9.48 -22.89
C ALA A 240 -2.97 -9.39 -22.40
N GLN A 241 -2.32 -8.22 -22.56
CA GLN A 241 -0.95 -7.99 -22.10
C GLN A 241 -0.89 -7.41 -20.68
N ILE A 242 -2.04 -7.12 -20.08
CA ILE A 242 -2.14 -6.67 -18.69
C ILE A 242 -2.37 -7.89 -17.82
N ASP A 243 -1.29 -8.39 -17.24
CA ASP A 243 -1.35 -9.47 -16.27
C ASP A 243 -1.22 -8.89 -14.86
N PHE A 244 -2.28 -9.06 -14.07
CA PHE A 244 -2.26 -8.72 -12.66
C PHE A 244 -1.43 -9.75 -11.92
N CYS A 245 -0.54 -9.30 -11.03
CA CYS A 245 0.04 -10.21 -10.07
C CYS A 245 -1.07 -10.68 -9.15
N CYS A 246 -1.50 -11.92 -9.29
CA CYS A 246 -2.23 -12.59 -8.24
C CYS A 246 -1.23 -12.80 -7.09
N PHE A 247 -1.05 -11.80 -6.22
CA PHE A 247 -1.00 -12.19 -4.83
C PHE A 247 -2.40 -12.73 -4.58
N ASP A 248 -2.56 -14.04 -4.69
CA ASP A 248 -3.60 -14.73 -3.97
C ASP A 248 -3.32 -14.45 -2.49
N VAL A 249 -3.65 -13.24 -2.03
CA VAL A 249 -4.15 -13.08 -0.68
C VAL A 249 -5.35 -14.00 -0.71
N PRO A 250 -5.32 -15.16 -0.03
CA PRO A 250 -6.49 -16.00 0.04
C PRO A 250 -7.54 -15.08 0.66
N ALA A 251 -8.45 -14.58 -0.17
CA ALA A 251 -9.43 -13.58 0.22
C ALA A 251 -10.14 -14.15 1.42
N GLU A 252 -9.78 -13.66 2.63
CA GLU A 252 -9.90 -14.39 3.90
C GLU A 252 -10.65 -15.68 3.66
N ALA A 253 -9.92 -16.71 3.22
CA ALA A 253 -10.42 -18.04 3.31
C ALA A 253 -10.50 -18.24 4.82
N SER A 254 -11.62 -17.77 5.39
CA SER A 254 -12.30 -18.36 6.52
C SER A 254 -11.85 -19.80 6.47
N ARG A 255 -11.19 -20.26 7.54
CA ARG A 255 -10.72 -21.62 7.66
C ARG A 255 -11.94 -22.54 7.60
N VAL A 256 -12.53 -22.67 6.43
CA VAL A 256 -13.59 -23.58 6.12
C VAL A 256 -12.83 -24.87 6.05
N SER A 257 -13.01 -25.71 7.07
CA SER A 257 -12.43 -27.04 7.07
C SER A 257 -12.66 -27.69 5.71
N PHE A 258 -11.78 -28.60 5.29
CA PHE A 258 -11.94 -29.38 4.05
C PHE A 258 -13.39 -29.87 3.83
N ARG A 259 -14.09 -30.19 4.92
CA ARG A 259 -15.49 -30.56 4.93
C ARG A 259 -16.44 -29.45 4.47
N GLY A 260 -16.25 -28.20 4.92
CA GLY A 260 -17.07 -27.07 4.49
C GLY A 260 -16.70 -26.56 3.09
N ALA A 261 -15.42 -26.65 2.68
CA ALA A 261 -15.00 -26.32 1.31
C ALA A 261 -15.61 -27.31 0.30
N LYS A 262 -15.60 -28.60 0.63
CA LYS A 262 -16.31 -29.64 -0.14
C LYS A 262 -17.81 -29.37 -0.20
N LEU A 263 -18.42 -28.96 0.92
CA LEU A 263 -19.84 -28.66 0.98
C LEU A 263 -20.21 -27.45 0.10
N GLN A 264 -19.41 -26.39 0.10
CA GLN A 264 -19.60 -25.21 -0.74
C GLN A 264 -19.40 -25.53 -2.23
N ALA A 265 -18.38 -26.31 -2.59
CA ALA A 265 -18.17 -26.75 -3.96
C ALA A 265 -19.36 -27.55 -4.50
N ILE A 266 -19.89 -28.48 -3.68
CA ILE A 266 -21.10 -29.25 -4.03
C ILE A 266 -22.31 -28.31 -4.16
N GLN A 267 -22.49 -27.35 -3.25
CA GLN A 267 -23.62 -26.42 -3.31
C GLN A 267 -23.55 -25.49 -4.54
N ASN A 268 -22.37 -25.01 -4.89
CA ASN A 268 -22.17 -24.17 -6.08
C ASN A 268 -22.43 -24.97 -7.36
N PHE A 269 -21.88 -26.18 -7.44
CA PHE A 269 -22.16 -27.10 -8.55
C PHE A 269 -23.66 -27.41 -8.66
N GLU A 270 -24.32 -27.76 -7.55
CA GLU A 270 -25.77 -28.02 -7.55
C GLU A 270 -26.59 -26.80 -7.98
N ARG A 271 -26.22 -25.60 -7.52
CA ARG A 271 -26.90 -24.35 -7.85
C ARG A 271 -26.77 -24.02 -9.34
N GLU A 272 -25.57 -24.15 -9.89
CA GLU A 272 -25.28 -23.86 -11.29
C GLU A 272 -25.93 -24.90 -12.21
N TYR A 273 -25.87 -26.18 -11.83
CA TYR A 273 -26.54 -27.26 -12.55
C TYR A 273 -28.07 -27.07 -12.60
N VAL A 274 -28.70 -26.72 -11.47
CA VAL A 274 -30.14 -26.44 -11.42
C VAL A 274 -30.49 -25.18 -12.21
N ARG A 275 -29.65 -24.13 -12.17
CA ARG A 275 -29.86 -22.91 -12.96
C ARG A 275 -29.87 -23.23 -14.45
N ASN A 276 -28.84 -23.90 -14.95
CA ASN A 276 -28.68 -24.19 -16.37
C ASN A 276 -29.85 -25.03 -16.91
N LEU A 277 -30.29 -26.04 -16.15
CA LEU A 277 -31.45 -26.85 -16.51
C LEU A 277 -32.77 -26.07 -16.47
N LEU A 278 -32.94 -25.15 -15.52
CA LEU A 278 -34.14 -24.32 -15.48
C LEU A 278 -34.16 -23.26 -16.59
N GLU A 279 -32.99 -22.74 -16.99
CA GLU A 279 -32.87 -21.84 -18.14
C GLU A 279 -33.13 -22.57 -19.47
N GLU A 280 -32.57 -23.77 -19.63
CA GLU A 280 -32.73 -24.60 -20.85
C GLU A 280 -34.18 -25.06 -21.07
N TYR A 281 -34.91 -25.35 -19.98
CA TYR A 281 -36.31 -25.81 -20.05
C TYR A 281 -37.33 -24.74 -19.65
N ASP A 282 -36.96 -23.45 -19.72
CA ASP A 282 -37.83 -22.28 -19.52
C ASP A 282 -38.65 -22.33 -18.21
N GLY A 283 -38.00 -22.77 -17.13
CA GLY A 283 -38.57 -22.90 -15.79
C GLY A 283 -39.44 -24.13 -15.57
N ASN A 284 -39.55 -25.05 -16.54
CA ASN A 284 -40.38 -26.26 -16.41
C ASN A 284 -39.70 -27.36 -15.59
N ILE A 285 -40.07 -27.43 -14.31
CA ILE A 285 -39.52 -28.38 -13.33
C ILE A 285 -39.69 -29.84 -13.75
N THR A 286 -40.79 -30.21 -14.41
CA THR A 286 -41.05 -31.61 -14.79
C THR A 286 -40.11 -32.06 -15.90
N ARG A 287 -39.77 -31.18 -16.86
CA ARG A 287 -38.81 -31.46 -17.92
C ARG A 287 -37.37 -31.42 -17.41
N ALA A 288 -37.02 -30.42 -16.61
CA ALA A 288 -35.71 -30.30 -15.97
C ALA A 288 -35.40 -31.49 -15.06
N ALA A 289 -36.38 -32.00 -14.30
CA ALA A 289 -36.20 -33.16 -13.44
C ALA A 289 -35.95 -34.46 -14.24
N ARG A 290 -36.66 -34.64 -15.37
CA ARG A 290 -36.44 -35.79 -16.28
C ARG A 290 -35.06 -35.74 -16.92
N ALA A 291 -34.62 -34.57 -17.38
CA ALA A 291 -33.28 -34.37 -17.94
C ALA A 291 -32.18 -34.61 -16.89
N ALA A 292 -32.43 -34.25 -15.63
CA ALA A 292 -31.54 -34.51 -14.51
C ALA A 292 -31.57 -35.96 -13.98
N GLY A 293 -32.45 -36.83 -14.51
CA GLY A 293 -32.64 -38.21 -14.02
C GLY A 293 -33.16 -38.27 -12.57
N LYS A 294 -33.82 -37.23 -12.07
CA LYS A 294 -34.31 -37.12 -10.69
C LYS A 294 -35.84 -37.08 -10.63
N ASP A 295 -36.40 -37.54 -9.51
CA ASP A 295 -37.83 -37.37 -9.23
C ASP A 295 -38.19 -35.88 -9.13
N ARG A 296 -39.35 -35.49 -9.68
CA ARG A 296 -39.91 -34.13 -9.69
C ARG A 296 -39.92 -33.52 -8.30
N ARG A 297 -40.30 -34.29 -7.27
CA ARG A 297 -40.34 -33.82 -5.87
C ARG A 297 -38.95 -33.59 -5.28
N ALA A 298 -37.94 -34.34 -5.73
CA ALA A 298 -36.55 -34.18 -5.28
C ALA A 298 -35.90 -32.97 -5.97
N PHE A 299 -36.12 -32.80 -7.27
CA PHE A 299 -35.61 -31.66 -8.03
C PHE A 299 -36.28 -30.34 -7.59
N GLY A 300 -37.59 -30.34 -7.35
CA GLY A 300 -38.31 -29.17 -6.84
C GLY A 300 -37.83 -28.71 -5.45
N ARG A 301 -37.44 -29.65 -4.58
CA ARG A 301 -36.80 -29.33 -3.28
C ARG A 301 -35.43 -28.68 -3.49
N LEU A 302 -34.65 -29.15 -4.46
CA LEU A 302 -33.33 -28.61 -4.81
C LEU A 302 -33.45 -27.18 -5.37
N ALA A 303 -34.39 -26.93 -6.29
CA ALA A 303 -34.66 -25.61 -6.84
C ALA A 303 -35.14 -24.61 -5.77
N LYS A 304 -36.00 -25.05 -4.85
CA LYS A 304 -36.46 -24.23 -3.70
C LYS A 304 -35.32 -23.90 -2.74
N LYS A 305 -34.42 -24.86 -2.47
CA LYS A 305 -33.23 -24.68 -1.61
C LYS A 305 -32.31 -23.56 -2.12
N TYR A 306 -32.20 -23.38 -3.44
CA TYR A 306 -31.34 -22.37 -4.06
C TYR A 306 -32.08 -21.11 -4.56
N GLY A 307 -33.36 -20.96 -4.22
CA GLY A 307 -34.13 -19.72 -4.44
C GLY A 307 -34.64 -19.50 -5.87
N PHE A 308 -34.74 -20.53 -6.70
CA PHE A 308 -35.25 -20.39 -8.07
C PHE A 308 -36.79 -20.38 -8.09
N PRO A 309 -37.43 -19.42 -8.81
CA PRO A 309 -38.88 -19.29 -8.85
C PRO A 309 -39.52 -20.48 -9.57
N GLN A 310 -40.58 -21.04 -8.97
CA GLN A 310 -41.30 -22.18 -9.51
C GLN A 310 -42.43 -21.69 -10.41
N ARG A 311 -42.36 -21.95 -11.72
CA ARG A 311 -43.53 -21.86 -12.59
C ARG A 311 -44.20 -23.23 -12.64
N SER A 312 -45.36 -23.33 -12.01
CA SER A 312 -46.22 -24.50 -12.12
C SER A 312 -46.98 -24.44 -13.45
N SER A 313 -46.71 -25.39 -14.33
CA SER A 313 -47.62 -25.80 -15.40
C SER A 313 -47.86 -27.30 -15.25
#